data_AF-A0AAU8GZW5-F1
#
_entry.id   AF-A0AAU8GZW5-F1
#
_cell.length_a   1.000
_cell.length_b   1.000
_cell.length_c   1.000
_cell.angle_alpha   90.00
_cell.angle_beta   90.00
_cell.angle_gamma   90.00
#
_symmetry.space_group_name_H-M   'P 1'
#
loop_
_entity.id
_entity.type
_entity.pdbx_description
1 polymer ?
#
loop_
_entity_poly.entity_id
_entity_poly.type
_entity_poly.pdbx_seq_one_letter_code
_entity_poly.pdbx_strand_id
1 'polypeptide(L)'
;MLAEIIEKIAGFEAKGSQYYPRPSLAGPERCLRQLVYMAKGIPGKKKEDRFHLILDDSSWHEELTLDWLRKSAFKVHSEQLEIECGTVKWKGRDFPLKGHIDGIITDVQGKDYLLEHKAINHFSFQRYLEKDYPLDYLTQCCLYIVGLQKLNPEINEGILLIKNKNTSQYLEFRLHYDSKNDILYVPEVCGSNGYRREGTIFKNLYNSAIERLNQIEHYCNVNDLPPRQYTLNDWQCNYCPYNEICYENYQEEFNQLEAIQLSEDYQSLLEEYEVLNEQKKIAEQRLEEIKEELKKILLNANAKAGKIGAFTITRNIQLRKQINKDKIPPELIPVIYEEKLFETLTIKKQ
;
A
#
# COMPACT_ATOMS: atom_id res chain seq x y z
N MET A 1 -22.46 -20.63 10.50
CA MET A 1 -21.63 -20.50 11.73
C MET A 1 -21.36 -19.03 12.02
N LEU A 2 -21.14 -18.60 13.27
CA LEU A 2 -20.93 -17.17 13.59
C LEU A 2 -19.83 -16.51 12.74
N ALA A 3 -18.73 -17.22 12.50
CA ALA A 3 -17.62 -16.73 11.67
C ALA A 3 -18.03 -16.34 10.23
N GLU A 4 -18.96 -17.08 9.62
CA GLU A 4 -19.46 -16.78 8.27
C GLU A 4 -20.45 -15.60 8.29
N ILE A 5 -21.21 -15.47 9.38
CA ILE A 5 -22.25 -14.45 9.51
C ILE A 5 -21.63 -13.07 9.70
N ILE A 6 -20.56 -12.96 10.50
CA ILE A 6 -19.93 -11.66 10.82
C ILE A 6 -19.43 -10.96 9.55
N GLU A 7 -18.74 -11.68 8.67
CA GLU A 7 -18.27 -11.11 7.39
C GLU A 7 -19.46 -10.64 6.54
N LYS A 8 -20.51 -11.46 6.42
CA LYS A 8 -21.71 -11.10 5.65
C LYS A 8 -22.45 -9.89 6.20
N ILE A 9 -22.55 -9.75 7.52
CA ILE A 9 -23.17 -8.57 8.16
C ILE A 9 -22.41 -7.31 7.76
N ALA A 10 -21.08 -7.31 7.90
CA ALA A 10 -20.26 -6.15 7.54
C ALA A 10 -20.40 -5.76 6.07
N GLY A 11 -20.44 -6.75 5.16
CA GLY A 11 -20.68 -6.50 3.74
C GLY A 11 -22.10 -6.02 3.41
N PHE A 12 -23.10 -6.35 4.22
CA PHE A 12 -24.49 -5.89 4.05
C PHE A 12 -24.70 -4.45 4.53
N GLU A 13 -24.04 -4.07 5.63
CA GLU A 13 -24.12 -2.70 6.18
C GLU A 13 -23.26 -1.70 5.40
N ALA A 14 -22.31 -2.19 4.62
CA ALA A 14 -21.43 -1.38 3.81
C ALA A 14 -22.19 -0.54 2.78
N LYS A 15 -22.20 0.78 2.98
CA LYS A 15 -22.69 1.74 1.98
C LYS A 15 -21.59 1.99 0.95
N GLY A 16 -21.96 1.97 -0.33
CA GLY A 16 -21.09 2.49 -1.39
C GLY A 16 -20.80 3.97 -1.12
N SER A 17 -19.52 4.35 -1.09
CA SER A 17 -19.14 5.76 -0.99
C SER A 17 -19.08 6.35 -2.39
N GLN A 18 -19.87 7.40 -2.63
CA GLN A 18 -19.69 8.23 -3.81
C GLN A 18 -18.37 8.98 -3.72
N TYR A 19 -17.74 9.22 -4.87
CA TYR A 19 -16.52 10.01 -4.91
C TYR A 19 -16.80 11.47 -4.52
N TYR A 20 -15.91 12.01 -3.71
CA TYR A 20 -15.70 13.44 -3.53
C TYR A 20 -14.21 13.69 -3.23
N PRO A 21 -13.66 14.87 -3.58
CA PRO A 21 -12.28 15.19 -3.27
C PRO A 21 -12.06 15.24 -1.76
N ARG A 22 -11.04 14.52 -1.27
CA ARG A 22 -10.64 14.50 0.13
C ARG A 22 -9.14 14.20 0.29
N PRO A 23 -8.49 14.68 1.36
CA PRO A 23 -7.05 14.50 1.57
C PRO A 23 -6.57 13.04 1.48
N SER A 24 -7.34 12.07 2.01
CA SER A 24 -7.01 10.64 1.97
C SER A 24 -7.07 9.98 0.58
N LEU A 25 -7.45 10.72 -0.46
CA LEU A 25 -7.40 10.30 -1.86
C LEU A 25 -6.39 11.07 -2.71
N ALA A 26 -5.71 12.07 -2.14
CA ALA A 26 -4.92 13.03 -2.89
C ALA A 26 -3.46 12.60 -3.13
N GLY A 27 -3.04 11.51 -2.48
CA GLY A 27 -1.69 10.99 -2.56
C GLY A 27 -1.30 10.42 -3.95
N PRO A 28 0.00 10.34 -4.24
CA PRO A 28 0.51 9.91 -5.54
C PRO A 28 0.44 8.38 -5.76
N GLU A 29 0.34 7.57 -4.71
CA GLU A 29 0.30 6.10 -4.81
C GLU A 29 -1.11 5.56 -5.09
N ARG A 30 -2.15 6.38 -4.86
CA ARG A 30 -3.51 6.06 -5.31
C ARG A 30 -3.60 6.22 -6.83
N CYS A 31 -4.07 5.23 -7.59
CA CYS A 31 -4.15 5.34 -9.06
C CYS A 31 -5.10 6.46 -9.53
N LEU A 32 -4.63 7.37 -10.40
CA LEU A 32 -5.46 8.49 -10.89
C LEU A 32 -6.67 7.99 -11.68
N ARG A 33 -6.44 7.00 -12.56
CA ARG A 33 -7.49 6.41 -13.40
C ARG A 33 -8.60 5.77 -12.56
N GLN A 34 -8.24 5.10 -11.46
CA GLN A 34 -9.20 4.57 -10.48
C GLN A 34 -10.08 5.68 -9.91
N LEU A 35 -9.49 6.81 -9.53
CA LEU A 35 -10.25 7.94 -8.99
C LEU A 35 -11.17 8.58 -10.02
N VAL A 36 -10.75 8.66 -11.30
CA VAL A 36 -11.61 9.14 -12.39
C VAL A 36 -12.78 8.18 -12.64
N TYR A 37 -12.57 6.86 -12.62
CA TYR A 37 -13.68 5.90 -12.69
C TYR A 37 -14.69 6.13 -11.55
N MET A 38 -14.19 6.28 -10.33
CA MET A 38 -15.02 6.54 -9.15
C MET A 38 -15.78 7.87 -9.26
N ALA A 39 -15.11 8.94 -9.74
CA ALA A 39 -15.68 10.26 -9.94
C ALA A 39 -16.77 10.30 -11.03
N LYS A 40 -16.58 9.54 -12.12
CA LYS A 40 -17.57 9.33 -13.18
C LYS A 40 -18.75 8.46 -12.74
N GLY A 41 -18.72 7.89 -11.54
CA GLY A 41 -19.78 6.99 -11.05
C GLY A 41 -19.81 5.64 -11.75
N ILE A 42 -18.71 5.23 -12.39
CA ILE A 42 -18.61 3.92 -13.03
C ILE A 42 -18.66 2.85 -11.92
N PRO A 43 -19.50 1.82 -12.06
CA PRO A 43 -19.58 0.75 -11.08
C PRO A 43 -18.31 -0.09 -11.12
N GLY A 44 -17.65 -0.24 -9.97
CA GLY A 44 -16.54 -1.17 -9.80
C GLY A 44 -17.04 -2.52 -9.27
N LYS A 45 -16.16 -3.52 -9.32
CA LYS A 45 -16.36 -4.82 -8.69
C LYS A 45 -16.71 -4.63 -7.20
N LYS A 46 -17.71 -5.39 -6.74
CA LYS A 46 -18.08 -5.40 -5.31
C LYS A 46 -16.87 -5.85 -4.50
N LYS A 47 -16.53 -5.09 -3.46
CA LYS A 47 -15.51 -5.50 -2.50
C LYS A 47 -16.00 -6.75 -1.75
N GLU A 48 -15.06 -7.61 -1.38
CA GLU A 48 -15.37 -8.78 -0.56
C GLU A 48 -15.94 -8.33 0.80
N ASP A 49 -16.90 -9.07 1.33
CA ASP A 49 -17.58 -8.68 2.58
C ASP A 49 -16.58 -8.54 3.75
N ARG A 50 -15.55 -9.40 3.78
CA ARG A 50 -14.42 -9.34 4.73
C ARG A 50 -13.62 -8.03 4.66
N PHE A 51 -13.54 -7.39 3.50
CA PHE A 51 -12.79 -6.14 3.35
C PHE A 51 -13.37 -5.02 4.23
N HIS A 52 -14.67 -5.01 4.44
CA HIS A 52 -15.34 -4.03 5.30
C HIS A 52 -14.92 -4.16 6.77
N LEU A 53 -14.83 -5.40 7.28
CA LEU A 53 -14.29 -5.65 8.62
C LEU A 53 -12.86 -5.17 8.78
N ILE A 54 -12.02 -5.31 7.76
CA ILE A 54 -10.62 -4.85 7.81
C ILE A 54 -10.55 -3.33 7.94
N LEU A 55 -11.48 -2.60 7.31
CA LEU A 55 -11.58 -1.15 7.46
C LEU A 55 -12.03 -0.78 8.87
N ASP A 56 -13.11 -1.38 9.38
CA ASP A 56 -13.64 -1.10 10.73
C ASP A 56 -12.62 -1.44 11.83
N ASP A 57 -11.89 -2.54 11.68
CA ASP A 57 -10.78 -2.93 12.55
C ASP A 57 -9.66 -1.87 12.60
N SER A 58 -9.48 -1.11 11.52
CA SER A 58 -8.50 0.00 11.50
C SER A 58 -8.90 1.13 12.45
N SER A 59 -10.19 1.43 12.56
CA SER A 59 -10.70 2.47 13.48
C SER A 59 -10.48 2.07 14.94
N TRP A 60 -10.70 0.81 15.29
CA TRP A 60 -10.42 0.31 16.65
C TRP A 60 -8.94 0.38 17.03
N HIS A 61 -8.03 0.17 16.06
CA HIS A 61 -6.61 0.36 16.29
C HIS A 61 -6.26 1.81 16.61
N GLU A 62 -6.88 2.78 15.93
CA GLU A 62 -6.71 4.21 16.22
C GLU A 62 -7.19 4.54 17.63
N GLU A 63 -8.43 4.17 17.99
CA GLU A 63 -8.98 4.43 19.31
C GLU A 63 -8.09 3.89 20.44
N LEU A 64 -7.61 2.65 20.28
CA LEU A 64 -6.70 2.03 21.24
C LEU A 64 -5.36 2.77 21.34
N THR A 65 -4.80 3.21 20.22
CA THR A 65 -3.56 3.98 20.22
C THR A 65 -3.73 5.33 20.89
N LEU A 66 -4.85 6.03 20.64
CA LEU A 66 -5.17 7.29 21.32
C LEU A 66 -5.35 7.08 22.83
N ASP A 67 -5.99 5.99 23.26
CA ASP A 67 -6.10 5.64 24.69
C ASP A 67 -4.73 5.44 25.37
N TRP A 68 -3.77 4.81 24.68
CA TRP A 68 -2.40 4.70 25.19
C TRP A 68 -1.67 6.04 25.22
N LEU A 69 -1.85 6.89 24.21
CA LEU A 69 -1.24 8.22 24.19
C LEU A 69 -1.78 9.10 25.33
N ARG A 70 -3.06 9.03 25.66
CA ARG A 70 -3.65 9.76 26.81
C ARG A 70 -3.08 9.34 28.17
N LYS A 71 -2.49 8.15 28.26
CA LYS A 71 -1.80 7.64 29.46
C LYS A 71 -0.31 7.99 29.48
N SER A 72 0.20 8.62 28.42
CA SER A 72 1.59 9.06 28.31
C SER A 72 1.77 10.49 28.85
N ALA A 73 2.95 11.08 28.61
CA ALA A 73 3.21 12.48 28.93
C ALA A 73 2.57 13.47 27.92
N PHE A 74 2.03 12.98 26.81
CA PHE A 74 1.34 13.80 25.81
C PHE A 74 -0.12 14.04 26.19
N LYS A 75 -0.60 15.25 25.90
CA LYS A 75 -2.03 15.55 25.93
C LYS A 75 -2.61 15.37 24.53
N VAL A 76 -3.56 14.46 24.36
CA VAL A 76 -4.33 14.30 23.12
C VAL A 76 -5.55 15.21 23.15
N HIS A 77 -5.81 15.97 22.10
CA HIS A 77 -7.01 16.80 21.95
C HIS A 77 -7.37 17.05 20.47
N SER A 78 -8.47 17.76 20.22
CA SER A 78 -8.94 18.11 18.86
C SER A 78 -9.10 16.90 17.93
N GLU A 79 -9.48 15.75 18.50
CA GLU A 79 -9.72 14.51 17.77
C GLU A 79 -10.86 14.69 16.77
N GLN A 80 -10.70 14.15 15.55
CA GLN A 80 -11.69 14.22 14.47
C GLN A 80 -12.06 15.66 14.05
N LEU A 81 -11.22 16.64 14.35
CA LEU A 81 -11.42 18.03 13.96
C LEU A 81 -11.45 18.15 12.42
N GLU A 82 -12.55 18.68 11.89
CA GLU A 82 -12.65 19.02 10.47
C GLU A 82 -11.80 20.27 10.18
N ILE A 83 -10.94 20.17 9.17
CA ILE A 83 -10.11 21.28 8.70
C ILE A 83 -10.23 21.46 7.20
N GLU A 84 -10.15 22.71 6.76
CA GLU A 84 -10.09 23.06 5.34
C GLU A 84 -8.63 23.12 4.88
N CYS A 85 -8.19 22.09 4.15
CA CYS A 85 -6.83 21.92 3.68
C CYS A 85 -6.49 22.76 2.46
N GLY A 86 -7.49 23.21 1.69
CA GLY A 86 -7.27 23.94 0.44
C GLY A 86 -8.54 24.07 -0.39
N THR A 87 -8.39 24.41 -1.67
CA THR A 87 -9.50 24.53 -2.62
C THR A 87 -9.17 23.78 -3.90
N VAL A 88 -10.12 22.99 -4.39
CA VAL A 88 -10.03 22.21 -5.63
C VAL A 88 -11.28 22.44 -6.48
N LYS A 89 -11.28 21.98 -7.73
CA LYS A 89 -12.46 21.95 -8.57
C LYS A 89 -13.23 20.65 -8.35
N TRP A 90 -14.54 20.74 -8.18
CA TRP A 90 -15.45 19.61 -8.15
C TRP A 90 -16.77 19.99 -8.79
N LYS A 91 -17.22 19.21 -9.78
CA LYS A 91 -18.45 19.49 -10.54
C LYS A 91 -18.47 20.91 -11.11
N GLY A 92 -17.34 21.34 -11.67
CA GLY A 92 -17.13 22.64 -12.30
C GLY A 92 -17.05 23.84 -11.35
N ARG A 93 -17.00 23.63 -10.02
CA ARG A 93 -17.01 24.72 -9.02
C ARG A 93 -15.84 24.62 -8.06
N ASP A 94 -15.45 25.74 -7.48
CA ASP A 94 -14.53 25.74 -6.35
C ASP A 94 -15.16 24.99 -5.18
N PHE A 95 -14.39 24.08 -4.61
CA PHE A 95 -14.79 23.18 -3.56
C PHE A 95 -13.74 23.20 -2.44
N PRO A 96 -14.13 23.48 -1.19
CA PRO A 96 -13.21 23.42 -0.06
C PRO A 96 -12.79 21.97 0.17
N LEU A 97 -11.49 21.70 0.05
CA LEU A 97 -10.93 20.41 0.36
C LEU A 97 -10.90 20.24 1.87
N LYS A 98 -11.82 19.43 2.39
CA LYS A 98 -11.96 19.17 3.82
C LYS A 98 -11.49 17.77 4.20
N GLY A 99 -10.94 17.64 5.40
CA GLY A 99 -10.64 16.35 6.01
C GLY A 99 -10.72 16.41 7.52
N HIS A 100 -10.69 15.23 8.15
CA HIS A 100 -10.66 15.08 9.60
C HIS A 100 -9.28 14.57 10.00
N ILE A 101 -8.64 15.27 10.94
CA ILE A 101 -7.39 14.81 11.54
C ILE A 101 -7.71 13.77 12.63
N ASP A 102 -6.78 12.87 12.87
CA ASP A 102 -6.93 11.89 13.95
C ASP A 102 -6.78 12.58 15.33
N GLY A 103 -5.91 13.59 15.42
CA GLY A 103 -5.89 14.53 16.54
C GLY A 103 -4.73 15.52 16.54
N ILE A 104 -4.62 16.29 17.62
CA ILE A 104 -3.44 17.08 17.98
C ILE A 104 -2.88 16.49 19.27
N ILE A 105 -1.55 16.38 19.35
CA ILE A 105 -0.87 16.07 20.61
C ILE A 105 -0.03 17.25 21.07
N THR A 106 -0.11 17.57 22.36
CA THR A 106 0.74 18.56 23.01
C THR A 106 1.80 17.86 23.84
N ASP A 107 3.07 18.23 23.68
CA ASP A 107 4.16 17.72 24.53
C ASP A 107 4.24 18.43 25.90
N VAL A 108 5.18 17.99 26.74
CA VAL A 108 5.39 18.55 28.09
C VAL A 108 5.88 19.99 28.10
N GLN A 109 6.36 20.51 26.96
CA GLN A 109 6.77 21.91 26.80
C GLN A 109 5.62 22.78 26.29
N GLY A 110 4.45 22.19 26.03
CA GLY A 110 3.28 22.90 25.53
C GLY A 110 3.26 23.07 24.00
N LYS A 111 4.13 22.36 23.26
CA LYS A 111 4.16 22.45 21.80
C LYS A 111 3.16 21.46 21.19
N ASP A 112 2.38 21.95 20.24
CA ASP A 112 1.36 21.17 19.52
C ASP A 112 1.93 20.54 18.24
N TYR A 113 1.51 19.31 17.97
CA TYR A 113 1.86 18.54 16.77
C TYR A 113 0.59 17.94 16.17
N LEU A 114 0.51 17.92 14.84
CA LEU A 114 -0.47 17.06 14.16
C LEU A 114 -0.20 15.59 14.54
N LEU A 115 -1.24 14.83 14.88
CA LEU A 115 -1.19 13.38 14.96
C LEU A 115 -2.05 12.78 13.83
N GLU A 116 -1.40 11.99 12.98
CA GLU A 116 -2.07 11.11 12.02
C GLU A 116 -1.73 9.66 12.36
N HIS A 117 -2.73 8.82 12.54
CA HIS A 117 -2.59 7.41 12.85
C HIS A 117 -3.02 6.53 11.67
N LYS A 118 -2.26 5.44 11.42
CA LYS A 118 -2.60 4.44 10.40
C LYS A 118 -2.35 3.04 10.94
N ALA A 119 -3.26 2.11 10.67
CA ALA A 119 -3.06 0.70 10.97
C ALA A 119 -2.90 -0.10 9.67
N ILE A 120 -1.75 -0.74 9.48
CA ILE A 120 -1.44 -1.47 8.23
C ILE A 120 -0.98 -2.90 8.50
N ASN A 121 -1.05 -3.74 7.46
CA ASN A 121 -0.59 -5.12 7.53
C ASN A 121 0.94 -5.20 7.71
N HIS A 122 1.40 -6.36 8.17
CA HIS A 122 2.81 -6.62 8.43
C HIS A 122 3.75 -6.33 7.25
N PHE A 123 3.38 -6.68 6.02
CA PHE A 123 4.26 -6.51 4.85
C PHE A 123 4.47 -5.04 4.50
N SER A 124 3.39 -4.26 4.48
CA SER A 124 3.48 -2.81 4.28
C SER A 124 4.26 -2.15 5.41
N PHE A 125 4.07 -2.60 6.65
CA PHE A 125 4.83 -2.11 7.80
C PHE A 125 6.34 -2.37 7.67
N GLN A 126 6.75 -3.60 7.34
CA GLN A 126 8.18 -3.91 7.17
C GLN A 126 8.80 -3.10 6.04
N ARG A 127 8.08 -2.95 4.93
CA ARG A 127 8.53 -2.14 3.79
C ARG A 127 8.80 -0.68 4.18
N TYR A 128 7.91 -0.08 4.98
CA TYR A 128 8.08 1.29 5.50
C TYR A 128 9.09 1.40 6.64
N LEU A 129 9.28 0.34 7.42
CA LEU A 129 10.31 0.28 8.45
C LEU A 129 11.70 0.30 7.79
N GLU A 130 11.90 -0.52 6.77
CA GLU A 130 13.21 -0.77 6.15
C GLU A 130 13.67 0.33 5.21
N LYS A 131 12.81 0.81 4.30
CA LYS A 131 13.26 1.70 3.22
C LYS A 131 12.22 2.67 2.66
N ASP A 132 10.97 2.24 2.49
CA ASP A 132 10.00 3.02 1.71
C ASP A 132 9.32 4.08 2.58
N TYR A 133 8.68 5.04 1.94
CA TYR A 133 7.89 6.08 2.60
C TYR A 133 6.43 5.99 2.13
N PRO A 134 5.45 6.08 3.04
CA PRO A 134 4.03 6.05 2.69
C PRO A 134 3.59 7.40 2.11
N LEU A 135 3.89 7.65 0.84
CA LEU A 135 3.69 8.97 0.23
C LEU A 135 2.22 9.40 0.27
N ASP A 136 1.26 8.48 0.18
CA ASP A 136 -0.16 8.81 0.36
C ASP A 136 -0.45 9.43 1.73
N TYR A 137 0.12 8.86 2.80
CA TYR A 137 -0.09 9.34 4.17
C TYR A 137 0.73 10.60 4.46
N LEU A 138 1.95 10.70 3.95
CA LEU A 138 2.75 11.92 4.08
C LEU A 138 2.09 13.11 3.37
N THR A 139 1.52 12.88 2.18
CA THR A 139 0.75 13.90 1.45
C THR A 139 -0.48 14.35 2.25
N GLN A 140 -1.20 13.39 2.85
CA GLN A 140 -2.32 13.68 3.73
C GLN A 140 -1.91 14.55 4.93
N CYS A 141 -0.79 14.24 5.58
CA CYS A 141 -0.23 15.05 6.67
C CYS A 141 0.11 16.48 6.21
N CYS A 142 0.73 16.66 5.04
CA CYS A 142 1.02 17.99 4.50
C CYS A 142 -0.27 18.82 4.32
N LEU A 143 -1.32 18.22 3.74
CA LEU A 143 -2.63 18.87 3.59
C LEU A 143 -3.23 19.25 4.94
N TYR A 144 -3.07 18.39 5.96
CA TYR A 144 -3.58 18.64 7.30
C TYR A 144 -2.82 19.73 8.03
N ILE A 145 -1.48 19.76 7.94
CA ILE A 145 -0.67 20.83 8.51
C ILE A 145 -1.05 22.19 7.89
N VAL A 146 -1.23 22.27 6.56
CA VAL A 146 -1.71 23.51 5.91
C VAL A 146 -3.08 23.94 6.44
N GLY A 147 -4.01 22.99 6.61
CA GLY A 147 -5.32 23.27 7.18
C GLY A 147 -5.24 23.76 8.62
N LEU A 148 -4.40 23.15 9.45
CA LEU A 148 -4.16 23.53 10.85
C LEU A 148 -3.49 24.90 10.97
N GLN A 149 -2.59 25.27 10.06
CA GLN A 149 -1.92 26.57 10.06
C GLN A 149 -2.87 27.76 9.87
N LYS A 150 -4.07 27.52 9.32
CA LYS A 150 -5.14 28.53 9.27
C LYS A 150 -5.72 28.82 10.66
N LEU A 151 -5.64 27.86 11.59
CA LEU A 151 -6.15 27.95 12.96
C LEU A 151 -5.03 28.31 13.95
N ASN A 152 -3.86 27.70 13.79
CA ASN A 152 -2.66 27.96 14.57
C ASN A 152 -1.42 27.93 13.64
N PRO A 153 -0.90 29.10 13.21
CA PRO A 153 0.24 29.19 12.30
C PRO A 153 1.54 28.53 12.80
N GLU A 154 1.66 28.25 14.09
CA GLU A 154 2.85 27.64 14.69
C GLU A 154 2.91 26.12 14.48
N ILE A 155 1.79 25.47 14.13
CA ILE A 155 1.76 24.03 13.86
C ILE A 155 2.39 23.79 12.49
N ASN A 156 3.69 23.50 12.47
CA ASN A 156 4.44 23.09 11.29
C ASN A 156 5.06 21.69 11.45
N GLU A 157 4.81 21.03 12.58
CA GLU A 157 5.30 19.69 12.88
C GLU A 157 4.14 18.71 13.09
N GLY A 158 4.42 17.46 12.80
CA GLY A 158 3.45 16.38 12.95
C GLY A 158 4.11 15.03 13.13
N ILE A 159 3.30 14.06 13.50
CA ILE A 159 3.69 12.67 13.67
C ILE A 159 2.71 11.82 12.87
N LEU A 160 3.25 11.08 11.89
CA LEU A 160 2.55 9.96 11.29
C LEU A 160 2.92 8.69 12.08
N LEU A 161 1.97 8.20 12.87
CA LEU A 161 2.13 7.02 13.71
C LEU A 161 1.45 5.81 13.06
N ILE A 162 2.24 4.83 12.67
CA ILE A 162 1.78 3.62 12.00
C ILE A 162 1.84 2.44 12.95
N LYS A 163 0.72 1.76 13.15
CA LYS A 163 0.62 0.51 13.91
C LYS A 163 0.62 -0.70 12.97
N ASN A 164 1.43 -1.70 13.30
CA ASN A 164 1.36 -3.02 12.70
C ASN A 164 0.15 -3.78 13.25
N LYS A 165 -0.83 -4.09 12.40
CA LYS A 165 -2.03 -4.84 12.80
C LYS A 165 -1.71 -6.23 13.36
N ASN A 166 -0.62 -6.85 12.89
CA ASN A 166 -0.28 -8.23 13.23
C ASN A 166 0.56 -8.36 14.50
N THR A 167 1.45 -7.39 14.77
CA THR A 167 2.43 -7.48 15.87
C THR A 167 2.25 -6.43 16.95
N SER A 168 1.37 -5.45 16.73
CA SER A 168 1.18 -4.26 17.59
C SER A 168 2.45 -3.42 17.78
N GLN A 169 3.46 -3.58 16.92
CA GLN A 169 4.61 -2.69 16.84
C GLN A 169 4.19 -1.34 16.24
N TYR A 170 4.91 -0.28 16.61
CA TYR A 170 4.70 1.06 16.07
C TYR A 170 5.90 1.50 15.22
N LEU A 171 5.59 2.33 14.22
CA LEU A 171 6.52 3.01 13.36
C LEU A 171 6.12 4.48 13.31
N GLU A 172 7.05 5.37 13.64
CA GLU A 172 6.84 6.80 13.73
C GLU A 172 7.62 7.51 12.62
N PHE A 173 6.95 8.38 11.87
CA PHE A 173 7.59 9.36 11.01
C PHE A 173 7.41 10.73 11.65
N ARG A 174 8.52 11.34 12.06
CA ARG A 174 8.52 12.73 12.52
C ARG A 174 8.49 13.65 11.32
N LEU A 175 7.63 14.66 11.33
CA LEU A 175 7.36 15.52 10.19
C LEU A 175 7.63 16.97 10.57
N HIS A 176 8.32 17.70 9.69
CA HIS A 176 8.42 19.14 9.71
C HIS A 176 8.08 19.67 8.31
N TYR A 177 7.06 20.49 8.19
CA TYR A 177 6.52 20.93 6.91
C TYR A 177 6.60 22.44 6.76
N ASP A 178 7.40 22.87 5.78
CA ASP A 178 7.47 24.25 5.31
C ASP A 178 6.39 24.46 4.23
N SER A 179 5.24 24.97 4.65
CA SER A 179 4.09 25.22 3.76
C SER A 179 4.33 26.33 2.76
N LYS A 180 5.27 27.24 3.00
CA LYS A 180 5.59 28.34 2.09
C LYS A 180 6.33 27.82 0.86
N ASN A 181 7.24 26.86 1.06
CA ASN A 181 8.06 26.29 0.00
C ASN A 181 7.55 24.90 -0.47
N ASP A 182 6.51 24.36 0.15
CA ASP A 182 5.99 23.00 -0.06
C ASP A 182 7.09 21.94 0.07
N ILE A 183 7.74 21.96 1.24
CA ILE A 183 8.83 21.05 1.58
C ILE A 183 8.47 20.30 2.87
N LEU A 184 8.32 18.99 2.75
CA LEU A 184 8.23 18.09 3.89
C LEU A 184 9.61 17.54 4.21
N TYR A 185 10.13 17.84 5.39
CA TYR A 185 11.27 17.19 5.96
C TYR A 185 10.83 16.11 6.93
N VAL A 186 11.28 14.88 6.68
CA VAL A 186 11.20 13.77 7.62
C VAL A 186 12.61 13.61 8.18
N PRO A 187 12.93 14.10 9.40
CA PRO A 187 14.26 13.94 9.97
C PRO A 187 14.61 12.49 10.28
N GLU A 188 13.63 11.73 10.77
CA GLU A 188 13.88 10.40 11.32
C GLU A 188 12.63 9.52 11.19
N VAL A 189 12.89 8.22 11.00
CA VAL A 189 11.89 7.16 11.10
C VAL A 189 12.27 6.23 12.25
N CYS A 190 11.35 6.04 13.21
CA CYS A 190 11.58 5.29 14.44
C CYS A 190 10.64 4.09 14.57
N GLY A 191 11.18 2.90 14.80
CA GLY A 191 10.43 1.72 15.19
C GLY A 191 10.38 1.56 16.71
N SER A 192 9.25 1.07 17.24
CA SER A 192 9.09 0.77 18.67
C SER A 192 9.99 -0.37 19.19
N ASN A 193 10.69 -1.06 18.28
CA ASN A 193 11.72 -2.06 18.58
C ASN A 193 13.12 -1.45 18.72
N GLY A 194 13.25 -0.12 18.72
CA GLY A 194 14.52 0.60 18.78
C GLY A 194 15.20 0.80 17.41
N TYR A 195 14.59 0.33 16.32
CA TYR A 195 15.06 0.61 14.96
C TYR A 195 14.97 2.11 14.68
N ARG A 196 16.01 2.67 14.04
CA ARG A 196 16.06 4.07 13.61
C ARG A 196 16.72 4.15 12.25
N ARG A 197 16.22 5.02 11.39
CA ARG A 197 16.90 5.40 10.15
C ARG A 197 16.73 6.88 9.87
N GLU A 198 17.73 7.45 9.21
CA GLU A 198 17.64 8.81 8.70
C GLU A 198 16.47 8.93 7.73
N GLY A 199 15.75 10.04 7.85
CA GLY A 199 14.63 10.33 6.97
C GLY A 199 15.07 10.97 5.65
N THR A 200 14.18 11.75 5.02
CA THR A 200 14.45 12.39 3.74
C THR A 200 13.59 13.65 3.54
N ILE A 201 13.78 14.34 2.42
CA ILE A 201 13.04 15.53 2.04
C ILE A 201 12.14 15.22 0.85
N PHE A 202 10.88 15.62 0.95
CA PHE A 202 9.91 15.59 -0.15
C PHE A 202 9.52 17.01 -0.53
N LYS A 203 9.36 17.25 -1.83
CA LYS A 203 8.98 18.55 -2.38
C LYS A 203 7.65 18.43 -3.11
N ASN A 204 6.88 19.50 -3.11
CA ASN A 204 5.67 19.65 -3.89
C ASN A 204 4.56 18.64 -3.54
N LEU A 205 4.52 18.08 -2.32
CA LEU A 205 3.49 17.09 -1.96
C LEU A 205 2.11 17.75 -1.90
N TYR A 206 2.00 18.95 -1.33
CA TYR A 206 0.73 19.66 -1.22
C TYR A 206 0.23 20.11 -2.60
N ASN A 207 1.07 20.81 -3.37
CA ASN A 207 0.68 21.34 -4.67
C ASN A 207 0.35 20.22 -5.66
N SER A 208 1.14 19.13 -5.67
CA SER A 208 0.84 17.96 -6.51
C SER A 208 -0.49 17.31 -6.13
N ALA A 209 -0.84 17.28 -4.84
CA ALA A 209 -2.11 16.74 -4.36
C ALA A 209 -3.31 17.58 -4.85
N ILE A 210 -3.20 18.92 -4.76
CA ILE A 210 -4.22 19.84 -5.27
C ILE A 210 -4.36 19.71 -6.80
N GLU A 211 -3.24 19.71 -7.52
CA GLU A 211 -3.23 19.53 -8.98
C GLU A 211 -3.86 18.20 -9.37
N ARG A 212 -3.48 17.10 -8.69
CA ARG A 212 -4.02 15.77 -8.94
C ARG A 212 -5.54 15.71 -8.78
N LEU A 213 -6.07 16.32 -7.73
CA LEU A 213 -7.53 16.38 -7.53
C LEU A 213 -8.22 17.20 -8.63
N ASN A 214 -7.60 18.29 -9.09
CA ASN A 214 -8.10 19.08 -10.22
C ASN A 214 -8.01 18.32 -11.56
N GLN A 215 -6.99 17.46 -11.74
CA GLN A 215 -6.86 16.60 -12.92
C GLN A 215 -8.02 15.60 -13.00
N ILE A 216 -8.49 15.06 -11.87
CA ILE A 216 -9.65 14.15 -11.85
C ILE A 216 -10.87 14.86 -12.43
N GLU A 217 -11.14 16.08 -11.97
CA GLU A 217 -12.24 16.90 -12.47
C GLU A 217 -12.05 17.24 -13.95
N HIS A 218 -10.84 17.57 -14.38
CA HIS A 218 -10.52 17.78 -15.80
C HIS A 218 -10.90 16.57 -16.66
N TYR A 219 -10.43 15.37 -16.32
CA TYR A 219 -10.76 14.13 -17.05
C TYR A 219 -12.25 13.78 -17.03
N CYS A 220 -12.96 14.11 -15.94
CA CYS A 220 -14.41 13.98 -15.90
C CYS A 220 -15.08 14.91 -16.91
N ASN A 221 -14.64 16.17 -17.00
CA ASN A 221 -15.23 17.18 -17.88
C ASN A 221 -14.94 16.94 -19.37
N VAL A 222 -13.75 16.46 -19.74
CA VAL A 222 -13.43 16.10 -21.13
C VAL A 222 -13.89 14.70 -21.52
N ASN A 223 -14.54 13.98 -20.59
CA ASN A 223 -14.94 12.60 -20.72
C ASN A 223 -13.82 11.64 -21.19
N ASP A 224 -12.62 11.81 -20.64
CA ASP A 224 -11.45 10.99 -20.98
C ASP A 224 -10.92 10.28 -19.72
N LEU A 225 -9.86 9.49 -19.87
CA LEU A 225 -9.20 8.77 -18.79
C LEU A 225 -7.68 9.02 -18.83
N PRO A 226 -7.04 9.25 -17.67
CA PRO A 226 -5.59 9.38 -17.61
C PRO A 226 -4.89 8.06 -18.02
N PRO A 227 -3.61 8.12 -18.42
CA PRO A 227 -2.83 6.91 -18.71
C PRO A 227 -2.79 5.96 -17.50
N ARG A 228 -2.58 4.67 -17.75
CA ARG A 228 -2.43 3.67 -16.68
C ARG A 228 -1.13 3.94 -15.93
N GLN A 229 -1.24 4.16 -14.63
CA GLN A 229 -0.09 4.45 -13.74
C GLN A 229 0.68 3.18 -13.35
N TYR A 230 0.00 2.03 -13.40
CA TYR A 230 0.50 0.73 -12.96
C TYR A 230 0.30 -0.29 -14.07
N THR A 231 1.13 -1.33 -14.09
CA THR A 231 1.01 -2.49 -14.97
C THR A 231 -0.06 -3.45 -14.46
N LEU A 232 -0.52 -4.37 -15.30
CA LEU A 232 -1.60 -5.29 -14.96
C LEU A 232 -1.33 -6.12 -13.70
N ASN A 233 -0.07 -6.50 -13.49
CA ASN A 233 0.35 -7.39 -12.40
C ASN A 233 0.65 -6.64 -11.08
N ASP A 234 0.66 -5.31 -11.11
CA ASP A 234 0.94 -4.52 -9.92
C ASP A 234 -0.14 -4.71 -8.86
N TRP A 235 0.27 -4.73 -7.59
CA TRP A 235 -0.63 -4.98 -6.48
C TRP A 235 -1.76 -3.92 -6.42
N GLN A 236 -1.49 -2.69 -6.83
CA GLN A 236 -2.49 -1.62 -6.93
C GLN A 236 -3.63 -2.01 -7.89
N CYS A 237 -3.32 -2.66 -9.01
CA CYS A 237 -4.29 -3.17 -9.96
C CYS A 237 -5.04 -4.39 -9.41
N ASN A 238 -4.36 -5.29 -8.71
CA ASN A 238 -4.99 -6.49 -8.11
C ASN A 238 -6.08 -6.15 -7.09
N TYR A 239 -5.93 -5.05 -6.35
CA TYR A 239 -6.95 -4.57 -5.38
C TYR A 239 -7.87 -3.48 -5.96
N CYS A 240 -7.69 -3.09 -7.23
CA CYS A 240 -8.50 -2.05 -7.85
C CYS A 240 -9.87 -2.63 -8.25
N PRO A 241 -11.00 -2.03 -7.83
CA PRO A 241 -12.33 -2.49 -8.23
C PRO A 241 -12.63 -2.23 -9.71
N TYR A 242 -11.77 -1.52 -10.43
CA TYR A 242 -11.93 -1.19 -11.84
C TYR A 242 -10.92 -1.92 -12.74
N ASN A 243 -10.18 -2.91 -12.23
CA ASN A 243 -9.13 -3.57 -13.01
C ASN A 243 -9.68 -4.22 -14.30
N GLU A 244 -10.78 -4.98 -14.20
CA GLU A 244 -11.43 -5.66 -15.34
C GLU A 244 -11.79 -4.64 -16.44
N ILE A 245 -12.48 -3.54 -16.09
CA ILE A 245 -12.87 -2.48 -17.04
C ILE A 245 -11.63 -1.72 -17.56
N CYS A 246 -10.65 -1.47 -16.70
CA CYS A 246 -9.44 -0.73 -17.07
C CYS A 246 -8.58 -1.48 -18.09
N TYR A 247 -8.71 -2.81 -18.16
CA TYR A 247 -7.90 -3.68 -19.01
C TYR A 247 -8.71 -4.50 -20.03
N GLU A 248 -10.01 -4.21 -20.21
CA GLU A 248 -10.94 -4.95 -21.08
C GLU A 248 -10.39 -5.16 -22.51
N ASN A 249 -9.74 -4.15 -23.09
CA ASN A 249 -9.16 -4.21 -24.44
C ASN A 249 -7.62 -4.14 -24.44
N TYR A 250 -6.99 -4.48 -23.31
CA TYR A 250 -5.53 -4.30 -23.18
C TYR A 250 -4.75 -5.23 -24.10
N GLN A 251 -5.29 -6.40 -24.44
CA GLN A 251 -4.62 -7.30 -25.38
C GLN A 251 -4.53 -6.70 -26.78
N GLU A 252 -5.58 -6.04 -27.29
CA GLU A 252 -5.49 -5.35 -28.58
C GLU A 252 -4.54 -4.15 -28.51
N GLU A 253 -4.61 -3.35 -27.44
CA GLU A 253 -3.69 -2.23 -27.22
C GLU A 253 -2.23 -2.70 -27.20
N PHE A 254 -1.94 -3.79 -26.49
CA PHE A 254 -0.59 -4.35 -26.37
C PHE A 254 -0.08 -4.88 -27.71
N ASN A 255 -0.93 -5.54 -28.50
CA ASN A 255 -0.57 -6.07 -29.82
C ASN A 255 -0.28 -4.98 -30.86
N GLN A 256 -0.71 -3.74 -30.60
CA GLN A 256 -0.44 -2.57 -31.45
C GLN A 256 0.87 -1.86 -31.10
N LEU A 257 1.53 -2.25 -29.99
CA LEU A 257 2.81 -1.67 -29.60
C LEU A 257 3.91 -2.08 -30.60
N GLU A 258 4.68 -1.10 -31.06
CA GLU A 258 5.80 -1.35 -31.95
C GLU A 258 7.00 -1.91 -31.18
N ALA A 259 7.67 -2.90 -31.78
CA ALA A 259 8.96 -3.35 -31.29
C ALA A 259 10.01 -2.26 -31.54
N ILE A 260 10.74 -1.90 -30.50
CA ILE A 260 11.82 -0.90 -30.58
C ILE A 260 13.18 -1.58 -30.48
N GLN A 261 14.19 -0.93 -31.08
CA GLN A 261 15.58 -1.23 -30.79
C GLN A 261 15.97 -0.52 -29.49
N LEU A 262 16.38 -1.28 -28.47
CA LEU A 262 16.89 -0.69 -27.23
C LEU A 262 18.25 -0.02 -27.48
N SER A 263 18.52 1.09 -26.77
CA SER A 263 19.82 1.77 -26.79
C SER A 263 20.94 0.86 -26.26
N GLU A 264 22.16 1.03 -26.78
CA GLU A 264 23.37 0.37 -26.25
C GLU A 264 23.62 0.72 -24.78
N ASP A 265 23.09 1.84 -24.29
CA ASP A 265 23.19 2.26 -22.88
C ASP A 265 22.62 1.19 -21.91
N TYR A 266 21.67 0.37 -22.37
CA TYR A 266 21.06 -0.70 -21.57
C TYR A 266 21.83 -2.02 -21.60
N GLN A 267 22.89 -2.14 -22.40
CA GLN A 267 23.67 -3.37 -22.51
C GLN A 267 24.24 -3.79 -21.15
N SER A 268 24.83 -2.83 -20.42
CA SER A 268 25.38 -3.08 -19.08
C SER A 268 24.35 -3.66 -18.11
N LEU A 269 23.10 -3.19 -18.17
CA LEU A 269 22.00 -3.68 -17.34
C LEU A 269 21.58 -5.11 -17.71
N LEU A 270 21.57 -5.45 -19.01
CA LEU A 270 21.28 -6.80 -19.48
C LEU A 270 22.39 -7.79 -19.07
N GLU A 271 23.65 -7.36 -19.15
CA GLU A 271 24.80 -8.15 -18.71
C GLU A 271 24.75 -8.39 -17.18
N GLU A 272 24.46 -7.35 -16.39
CA GLU A 272 24.25 -7.48 -14.95
C GLU A 272 23.11 -8.46 -14.63
N TYR A 273 21.98 -8.35 -15.32
CA TYR A 273 20.85 -9.27 -15.17
C TYR A 273 21.27 -10.73 -15.43
N GLU A 274 22.03 -10.99 -16.49
CA GLU A 274 22.51 -12.34 -16.81
C GLU A 274 23.39 -12.91 -15.69
N VAL A 275 24.35 -12.13 -15.20
CA VAL A 275 25.24 -12.52 -14.10
C VAL A 275 24.42 -12.84 -12.83
N LEU A 276 23.50 -11.96 -12.46
CA LEU A 276 22.63 -12.17 -11.28
C LEU A 276 21.73 -13.38 -11.44
N ASN A 277 21.18 -13.61 -12.64
CA ASN A 277 20.33 -14.77 -12.91
C ASN A 277 21.11 -16.09 -12.81
N GLU A 278 22.37 -16.11 -13.25
CA GLU A 278 23.24 -17.29 -13.11
C GLU A 278 23.63 -17.54 -11.66
N GLN A 279 24.01 -16.48 -10.93
CA GLN A 279 24.28 -16.57 -9.49
C GLN A 279 23.07 -17.09 -8.71
N LYS A 280 21.87 -16.62 -9.06
CA LYS A 280 20.60 -17.10 -8.47
C LYS A 280 20.43 -18.60 -8.70
N LYS A 281 20.61 -19.09 -9.93
CA LYS A 281 20.50 -20.53 -10.23
C LYS A 281 21.51 -21.36 -9.43
N ILE A 282 22.77 -20.92 -9.35
CA ILE A 282 23.81 -21.59 -8.57
C ILE A 282 23.42 -21.64 -7.08
N ALA A 283 22.93 -20.52 -6.54
CA ALA A 283 22.49 -20.44 -5.15
C ALA A 283 21.26 -21.34 -4.86
N GLU A 284 20.28 -21.36 -5.77
CA GLU A 284 19.10 -22.23 -5.67
C GLU A 284 19.49 -23.71 -5.71
N GLN A 285 20.40 -24.09 -6.62
CA GLN A 285 20.94 -25.45 -6.69
C GLN A 285 21.66 -25.82 -5.39
N ARG A 286 22.55 -24.94 -4.89
CA ARG A 286 23.30 -25.19 -3.65
C ARG A 286 22.38 -25.31 -2.43
N LEU A 287 21.32 -24.51 -2.37
CA LEU A 287 20.32 -24.60 -1.31
C LEU A 287 19.64 -25.96 -1.30
N GLU A 288 19.31 -26.50 -2.48
CA GLU A 288 18.67 -27.81 -2.61
C GLU A 288 19.63 -28.97 -2.27
N GLU A 289 20.90 -28.87 -2.67
CA GLU A 289 21.96 -29.80 -2.26
C GLU A 289 22.09 -29.86 -0.73
N ILE A 290 22.17 -28.70 -0.07
CA ILE A 290 22.25 -28.60 1.39
C ILE A 290 21.02 -29.24 2.05
N LYS A 291 19.80 -28.99 1.54
CA LYS A 291 18.59 -29.63 2.08
C LYS A 291 18.65 -31.15 1.99
N GLU A 292 19.08 -31.69 0.85
CA GLU A 292 19.22 -33.15 0.68
C GLU A 292 20.34 -33.74 1.54
N GLU A 293 21.47 -33.03 1.73
CA GLU A 293 22.52 -33.42 2.68
C GLU A 293 21.99 -33.46 4.11
N LEU A 294 21.32 -32.41 4.58
CA LEU A 294 20.73 -32.35 5.92
C LEU A 294 19.67 -33.44 6.14
N LYS A 295 18.87 -33.74 5.11
CA LYS A 295 17.90 -34.83 5.12
C LYS A 295 18.56 -36.21 5.20
N LYS A 296 19.68 -36.43 4.49
CA LYS A 296 20.50 -37.64 4.59
C LYS A 296 21.10 -37.80 5.99
N ILE A 297 21.58 -36.72 6.61
CA ILE A 297 22.07 -36.74 8.00
C ILE A 297 20.98 -37.21 8.96
N LEU A 298 19.77 -36.66 8.85
CA LEU A 298 18.63 -37.08 9.68
C LEU A 298 18.19 -38.52 9.39
N LEU A 299 18.22 -38.97 8.13
CA LEU A 299 17.95 -40.36 7.74
C LEU A 299 18.95 -41.33 8.38
N ASN A 300 20.24 -41.04 8.28
CA ASN A 300 21.31 -41.88 8.84
C ASN A 300 21.27 -41.92 10.37
N ALA A 301 20.86 -40.83 11.01
CA ALA A 301 20.65 -40.76 12.45
C ALA A 301 19.31 -41.39 12.91
N ASN A 302 18.50 -41.91 11.98
CA ASN A 302 17.12 -42.37 12.22
C ASN A 302 16.28 -41.34 13.02
N ALA A 303 16.48 -40.06 12.73
CA ALA A 303 15.91 -38.94 13.46
C ALA A 303 14.87 -38.20 12.62
N LYS A 304 13.80 -37.77 13.28
CA LYS A 304 12.78 -36.89 12.68
C LYS A 304 13.22 -35.42 12.70
N ALA A 305 14.02 -35.03 13.68
CA ALA A 305 14.51 -33.65 13.84
C ALA A 305 15.90 -33.62 14.47
N GLY A 306 16.61 -32.51 14.29
CA GLY A 306 17.90 -32.23 14.92
C GLY A 306 18.06 -30.74 15.20
N LYS A 307 18.80 -30.40 16.27
CA LYS A 307 19.11 -29.02 16.66
C LYS A 307 20.62 -28.82 16.69
N ILE A 308 21.09 -27.74 16.07
CA ILE A 308 22.50 -27.32 16.11
C ILE A 308 22.57 -25.80 16.25
N GLY A 309 23.14 -25.31 17.35
CA GLY A 309 23.16 -23.88 17.68
C GLY A 309 21.75 -23.27 17.68
N ALA A 310 21.57 -22.24 16.86
CA ALA A 310 20.29 -21.54 16.66
C ALA A 310 19.34 -22.26 15.68
N PHE A 311 19.77 -23.32 15.01
CA PHE A 311 19.02 -23.95 13.93
C PHE A 311 18.33 -25.23 14.40
N THR A 312 17.09 -25.43 13.95
CA THR A 312 16.33 -26.67 14.12
C THR A 312 15.89 -27.17 12.75
N ILE A 313 16.20 -28.42 12.43
CA ILE A 313 15.87 -29.06 11.15
C ILE A 313 14.88 -30.18 11.46
N THR A 314 13.76 -30.22 10.74
CA THR A 314 12.71 -31.23 10.95
C THR A 314 12.25 -31.82 9.62
N ARG A 315 12.08 -33.14 9.57
CA ARG A 315 11.44 -33.87 8.47
C ARG A 315 9.98 -34.11 8.81
N ASN A 316 9.08 -33.49 8.06
CA ASN A 316 7.64 -33.64 8.22
C ASN A 316 7.04 -34.29 6.98
N ILE A 317 6.14 -35.23 7.20
CA ILE A 317 5.26 -35.75 6.14
C ILE A 317 4.08 -34.78 6.05
N GLN A 318 3.84 -34.23 4.85
CA GLN A 318 2.68 -33.40 4.58
C GLN A 318 1.79 -34.12 3.56
N LEU A 319 0.55 -34.41 3.96
CA LEU A 319 -0.48 -34.84 3.02
C LEU A 319 -1.02 -33.60 2.31
N ARG A 320 -0.77 -33.48 1.00
CA ARG A 320 -1.33 -32.41 0.16
C ARG A 320 -2.38 -32.99 -0.76
N LYS A 321 -3.56 -32.37 -0.78
CA LYS A 321 -4.56 -32.63 -1.83
C LYS A 321 -4.12 -31.86 -3.07
N GLN A 322 -3.86 -32.56 -4.16
CA GLN A 322 -3.54 -31.95 -5.45
C GLN A 322 -4.63 -32.33 -6.45
N ILE A 323 -5.04 -31.37 -7.27
CA ILE A 323 -5.94 -31.65 -8.40
C ILE A 323 -5.16 -32.50 -9.39
N ASN A 324 -5.64 -33.71 -9.63
CA ASN A 324 -5.13 -34.55 -10.71
C ASN A 324 -5.84 -34.12 -12.01
N LYS A 325 -5.11 -33.39 -12.86
CA LYS A 325 -5.65 -32.84 -14.11
C LYS A 325 -6.18 -33.92 -15.05
N ASP A 326 -5.59 -35.11 -15.03
CA ASP A 326 -5.98 -36.25 -15.88
C ASP A 326 -7.31 -36.86 -15.45
N LYS A 327 -7.76 -36.58 -14.22
CA LYS A 327 -9.05 -37.03 -13.68
C LYS A 327 -10.16 -35.99 -13.84
N ILE A 328 -9.88 -34.83 -14.43
CA ILE A 328 -10.89 -33.81 -14.71
C ILE A 328 -11.64 -34.23 -15.98
N PRO A 329 -12.96 -34.47 -15.92
CA PRO A 329 -13.76 -34.70 -17.11
C PRO A 329 -13.59 -33.54 -18.11
N PRO A 330 -13.39 -33.81 -19.42
CA PRO A 330 -13.17 -32.77 -20.43
C PRO A 330 -14.24 -31.67 -20.43
N GLU A 331 -15.50 -32.03 -20.12
CA GLU A 331 -16.63 -31.11 -20.01
C GLU A 331 -16.52 -30.12 -18.85
N LEU A 332 -15.74 -30.43 -17.81
CA LEU A 332 -15.54 -29.54 -16.67
C LEU A 332 -14.31 -28.62 -16.85
N ILE A 333 -13.42 -28.91 -17.80
CA ILE A 333 -12.22 -28.09 -18.06
C ILE A 333 -12.59 -26.61 -18.31
N PRO A 334 -13.54 -26.26 -19.20
CA PRO A 334 -13.88 -24.86 -19.46
C PRO A 334 -14.50 -24.13 -18.26
N VAL A 335 -15.05 -24.87 -17.30
CA VAL A 335 -15.70 -24.32 -16.09
C VAL A 335 -14.71 -24.21 -14.93
N ILE A 336 -13.64 -25.01 -14.94
CA ILE A 336 -12.62 -25.07 -13.90
C ILE A 336 -11.49 -24.06 -14.16
N TYR A 337 -11.16 -23.83 -15.43
CA TYR A 337 -10.08 -22.91 -15.80
C TYR A 337 -10.62 -21.51 -16.07
N GLU A 338 -9.98 -20.53 -15.45
CA GLU A 338 -10.22 -19.11 -15.69
C GLU A 338 -9.07 -18.58 -16.54
N GLU A 339 -9.39 -17.99 -17.69
CA GLU A 339 -8.39 -17.27 -18.47
C GLU A 339 -8.04 -15.96 -17.77
N LYS A 340 -6.75 -15.75 -17.53
CA LYS A 340 -6.23 -14.52 -16.94
C LYS A 340 -5.13 -13.98 -17.81
N LEU A 341 -5.23 -12.69 -18.10
CA LEU A 341 -4.19 -11.96 -18.79
C LEU A 341 -3.04 -11.69 -17.81
N PHE A 342 -1.81 -11.97 -18.25
CA PHE A 342 -0.58 -11.66 -17.51
C PHE A 342 0.43 -11.08 -18.48
N GLU A 343 1.03 -9.95 -18.12
CA GLU A 343 2.20 -9.42 -18.82
C GLU A 343 3.47 -10.12 -18.30
N THR A 344 4.37 -10.57 -19.17
CA THR A 344 5.61 -11.24 -18.76
C THR A 344 6.81 -10.70 -19.51
N LEU A 345 7.86 -10.33 -18.76
CA LEU A 345 9.16 -9.97 -19.33
C LEU A 345 9.98 -11.24 -19.55
N THR A 346 10.43 -11.45 -20.79
CA THR A 346 11.32 -12.56 -21.15
C THR A 346 12.63 -12.01 -21.71
N ILE A 347 13.75 -12.31 -21.05
CA ILE A 347 15.09 -11.94 -21.50
C ILE A 347 15.78 -13.20 -22.01
N LYS A 348 16.25 -13.18 -23.26
CA LYS A 348 16.97 -14.29 -23.91
C LYS A 348 18.26 -13.76 -24.51
N LYS A 349 19.38 -14.40 -24.18
CA LYS A 349 20.61 -14.27 -24.95
C LYS A 349 20.46 -15.05 -26.24
N GLN A 350 20.69 -14.39 -27.38
CA GLN A 350 20.73 -15.07 -28.68
C GLN A 350 22.07 -15.77 -28.88
#